data_AF-A0A949D8E2-F1
#
_entry.id   AF-A0A949D8E2-F1
#
_cell.length_a   1.000
_cell.length_b   1.000
_cell.length_c   1.000
_cell.angle_alpha   90.00
_cell.angle_beta   90.00
_cell.angle_gamma   90.00
#
_symmetry.space_group_name_H-M   'P 1'
#
loop_
_entity.id
_entity.type
_entity.pdbx_description
1 polymer ?
#
loop_
_entity_poly.entity_id
_entity_poly.type
_entity_poly.pdbx_seq_one_letter_code
_entity_poly.pdbx_strand_id
1 'polypeptide(L)'
;MKAVVLILLQILNIATWIIVIQAVLSWLVMFKVLDVRNSVVGSIWGGLQRLTEPLYRPVRNLLPPMSGIDITPLIVILFIQFLSYVLTIYVFPNVP
;
A
#
# COMPACT_ATOMS: atom_id res chain seq x y z
N MET A 1 -3.98 -10.87 -25.29
CA MET A 1 -4.41 -9.90 -24.24
C MET A 1 -3.69 -10.07 -22.90
N LYS A 2 -2.89 -11.14 -22.72
CA LYS A 2 -2.14 -11.45 -21.49
C LYS A 2 -1.24 -10.34 -20.97
N ALA A 3 -0.61 -9.58 -21.86
CA ALA A 3 0.26 -8.45 -21.49
C ALA A 3 -0.46 -7.40 -20.62
N VAL A 4 -1.76 -7.16 -20.85
CA VAL A 4 -2.54 -6.22 -20.03
C VAL A 4 -2.67 -6.74 -18.60
N VAL A 5 -2.97 -8.03 -18.43
CA VAL A 5 -3.04 -8.66 -17.11
C VAL A 5 -1.69 -8.61 -16.39
N LEU A 6 -0.59 -8.85 -17.10
CA LEU A 6 0.76 -8.74 -16.53
C LEU A 6 1.08 -7.32 -16.07
N ILE A 7 0.72 -6.30 -16.86
CA ILE A 7 0.89 -4.89 -16.46
C ILE A 7 0.04 -4.58 -15.22
N LEU A 8 -1.21 -5.05 -15.16
CA LEU A 8 -2.06 -4.87 -13.98
C LEU A 8 -1.45 -5.53 -12.73
N LEU A 9 -0.98 -6.78 -12.85
CA LEU A 9 -0.28 -7.46 -11.76
C LEU A 9 0.98 -6.69 -11.32
N GLN A 10 1.73 -6.13 -12.28
CA GLN A 10 2.89 -5.31 -11.98
C GLN A 10 2.52 -4.01 -11.25
N ILE A 11 1.42 -3.36 -11.62
CA ILE A 11 0.90 -2.17 -10.93
C ILE A 11 0.53 -2.52 -9.48
N LEU A 12 -0.17 -3.64 -9.26
CA LEU A 12 -0.50 -4.13 -7.92
C LEU A 12 0.75 -4.44 -7.09
N ASN A 13 1.79 -5.01 -7.71
CA ASN A 13 3.07 -5.27 -7.06
C ASN A 13 3.77 -3.95 -6.64
N ILE A 14 3.82 -2.96 -7.53
CA ILE A 14 4.40 -1.65 -7.23
C ILE A 14 3.63 -0.96 -6.10
N ALA A 15 2.29 -0.99 -6.14
CA ALA A 15 1.45 -0.44 -5.09
C ALA A 15 1.74 -1.10 -3.72
N THR A 16 1.93 -2.42 -3.71
CA THR A 16 2.32 -3.18 -2.51
C THR A 16 3.64 -2.65 -1.94
N TRP A 17 4.67 -2.46 -2.78
CA TRP A 17 5.97 -1.93 -2.32
C TRP A 17 5.89 -0.50 -1.80
N ILE A 18 5.10 0.37 -2.43
CA ILE A 18 4.86 1.74 -1.94
C ILE A 18 4.27 1.70 -0.53
N ILE A 19 3.27 0.84 -0.31
CA ILE A 19 2.63 0.65 1.00
C ILE A 19 3.63 0.09 2.03
N VAL A 20 4.44 -0.90 1.65
CA VAL A 20 5.48 -1.46 2.54
C VAL A 20 6.49 -0.39 2.94
N ILE A 21 6.98 0.41 1.98
CA ILE A 21 7.93 1.51 2.26
C ILE A 21 7.30 2.51 3.22
N GLN A 22 6.05 2.91 3.01
CA GLN A 22 5.36 3.82 3.90
C GLN A 22 5.17 3.22 5.31
N ALA A 23 4.80 1.94 5.41
CA ALA A 23 4.63 1.26 6.69
C ALA A 23 5.95 1.23 7.48
N VAL A 24 7.06 0.87 6.82
CA VAL A 24 8.40 0.90 7.41
C VAL A 24 8.78 2.32 7.82
N LEU A 25 8.56 3.31 6.95
CA LEU A 25 8.83 4.72 7.25
C LEU A 25 8.02 5.20 8.46
N SER A 26 6.77 4.74 8.61
CA SER A 26 5.92 5.07 9.75
C SER A 26 6.48 4.54 11.07
N TRP A 27 7.06 3.34 11.07
CA TRP A 27 7.76 2.79 12.23
C TRP A 27 9.05 3.55 12.54
N LEU A 28 9.83 3.91 11.52
CA LEU A 28 11.04 4.71 11.72
C LEU A 28 10.73 6.08 12.36
N VAL A 29 9.63 6.71 11.96
CA VAL A 29 9.14 7.95 12.59
C VAL A 29 8.64 7.69 14.02
N MET A 30 7.83 6.64 14.22
CA MET A 30 7.28 6.28 15.53
C MET A 30 8.37 5.98 16.57
N PHE A 31 9.42 5.26 16.17
CA PHE A 31 10.58 4.95 17.01
C PHE A 31 11.61 6.09 17.08
N LYS A 32 11.28 7.29 16.57
CA LYS A 32 12.15 8.48 16.56
C LYS A 32 13.51 8.27 15.87
N VAL A 33 13.59 7.32 14.92
CA VAL A 33 14.77 7.12 14.07
C VAL A 33 14.84 8.19 12.99
N LEU A 34 13.68 8.63 12.48
CA LEU A 34 13.56 9.70 11.50
C LEU A 34 12.71 10.86 12.02
N ASP A 35 13.13 12.09 11.69
CA ASP A 35 12.37 13.30 12.00
C ASP A 35 11.69 13.85 10.74
N VAL A 36 10.36 13.86 10.74
CA VAL A 36 9.52 14.38 9.64
C VAL A 36 9.65 15.91 9.50
N ARG A 37 10.18 16.61 10.51
CA ARG A 37 10.46 18.05 10.44
C ARG A 37 11.63 18.36 9.49
N ASN A 38 12.47 17.38 9.18
CA ASN A 38 13.48 17.53 8.14
C ASN A 38 12.79 17.68 6.76
N SER A 39 13.20 18.66 5.96
CA SER A 39 12.55 18.98 4.68
C SER A 39 12.53 17.80 3.70
N VAL A 40 13.58 16.99 3.67
CA VAL A 40 13.67 15.82 2.78
C VAL A 40 12.73 14.71 3.25
N VAL A 41 12.82 14.34 4.53
CA VAL A 41 11.98 13.28 5.12
C VAL A 41 10.50 13.67 5.06
N GLY A 42 10.16 14.91 5.41
CA GLY A 42 8.80 15.44 5.36
C GLY A 42 8.23 15.45 3.95
N SER A 43 9.03 15.77 2.94
CA SER A 43 8.60 15.73 1.53
C SER A 43 8.30 14.30 1.06
N ILE A 44 9.18 13.34 1.39
CA ILE A 44 8.96 11.92 1.06
C ILE A 44 7.73 11.39 1.79
N TRP A 45 7.61 11.69 3.09
CA TRP A 45 6.46 11.33 3.91
C TRP A 45 5.15 11.83 3.33
N GLY A 46 5.08 13.13 3.00
CA GLY A 46 3.90 13.75 2.40
C GLY A 46 3.56 13.16 1.01
N GLY A 47 4.58 12.85 0.21
CA GLY A 47 4.41 12.16 -1.08
C GLY A 47 3.79 10.78 -0.91
N LEU A 48 4.33 9.95 -0.03
CA LEU A 48 3.82 8.61 0.26
C LEU A 48 2.41 8.66 0.84
N GLN A 49 2.12 9.59 1.74
CA GLN A 49 0.76 9.79 2.27
C GLN A 49 -0.24 10.08 1.16
N ARG A 50 0.07 10.99 0.23
CA ARG A 50 -0.84 11.31 -0.90
C ARG A 50 -1.11 10.12 -1.82
N LEU A 51 -0.10 9.27 -2.05
CA LEU A 51 -0.24 8.07 -2.89
C LEU A 51 -1.09 6.99 -2.22
N THR A 52 -0.99 6.85 -0.89
CA THR A 52 -1.62 5.75 -0.15
C THR A 52 -2.96 6.11 0.46
N GLU A 53 -3.23 7.39 0.73
CA GLU A 53 -4.47 7.87 1.35
C GLU A 53 -5.75 7.41 0.61
N PRO A 54 -5.83 7.40 -0.74
CA PRO A 54 -7.01 6.89 -1.43
C PRO A 54 -7.33 5.42 -1.14
N LEU A 55 -6.30 4.61 -0.89
CA LEU A 55 -6.43 3.19 -0.52
C LEU A 55 -6.68 3.01 0.98
N TYR A 56 -6.08 3.88 1.80
CA TYR A 56 -6.10 3.75 3.26
C TYR A 56 -7.36 4.32 3.88
N ARG A 57 -7.87 5.44 3.38
CA ARG A 57 -9.04 6.12 3.92
C ARG A 57 -10.29 5.23 3.99
N PRO A 58 -10.65 4.44 2.95
CA PRO A 58 -11.79 3.53 3.05
C PRO A 58 -11.59 2.47 4.14
N VAL A 59 -10.39 1.92 4.24
CA VAL A 59 -10.07 0.89 5.24
C VAL A 59 -10.08 1.45 6.65
N ARG A 60 -9.50 2.63 6.89
CA ARG A 60 -9.53 3.33 8.19
C ARG A 60 -10.95 3.63 8.66
N ASN A 61 -11.86 3.96 7.75
CA ASN A 61 -13.26 4.21 8.08
C ASN A 61 -14.02 2.94 8.52
N LEU A 62 -13.53 1.76 8.11
CA LEU A 62 -14.10 0.46 8.52
C LEU A 62 -13.50 -0.05 9.83
N LEU A 63 -12.31 0.43 10.21
CA LEU A 63 -11.63 0.00 11.42
C LEU A 63 -12.09 0.82 12.63
N PRO A 64 -12.21 0.19 13.81
CA PRO A 64 -12.40 0.94 15.05
C PRO A 64 -11.17 1.83 15.31
N PRO A 65 -11.31 2.93 16.08
CA PRO A 65 -10.19 3.80 16.43
C PRO A 65 -9.08 2.99 17.13
N MET A 66 -7.93 2.86 16.48
CA MET A 66 -6.79 2.11 17.03
C MET A 66 -5.83 3.05 17.75
N SER A 67 -5.46 2.67 18.97
CA SER A 67 -4.41 3.36 19.73
C SER A 67 -3.04 2.77 19.36
N GLY A 68 -2.16 3.59 18.80
CA GLY A 68 -0.74 3.28 18.66
C GLY A 68 -0.30 2.69 17.32
N ILE A 69 -0.87 1.56 16.87
CA ILE A 69 -0.40 0.86 15.66
C ILE A 69 -1.44 0.93 14.54
N ASP A 70 -1.03 1.47 13.40
CA ASP A 70 -1.86 1.48 12.20
C ASP A 70 -1.77 0.13 11.47
N ILE A 71 -2.83 -0.68 11.54
CA ILE A 71 -2.92 -1.95 10.80
C ILE A 71 -3.45 -1.77 9.37
N THR A 72 -3.83 -0.56 8.99
CA THR A 72 -4.35 -0.24 7.65
C THR A 72 -3.44 -0.74 6.52
N PRO A 73 -2.10 -0.53 6.57
CA PRO A 73 -1.21 -1.01 5.51
C PRO A 73 -1.33 -2.52 5.29
N LEU A 74 -1.42 -3.31 6.37
CA LEU A 74 -1.53 -4.76 6.30
C LEU A 74 -2.82 -5.20 5.59
N ILE A 75 -3.94 -4.60 5.97
CA ILE A 75 -5.25 -4.92 5.37
C ILE A 75 -5.27 -4.57 3.88
N VAL A 76 -4.71 -3.42 3.51
CA VAL A 76 -4.64 -2.99 2.11
C VAL A 76 -3.72 -3.92 1.30
N ILE A 77 -2.57 -4.34 1.85
CA ILE A 77 -1.71 -5.34 1.20
C ILE A 77 -2.47 -6.65 0.97
N LEU A 78 -3.17 -7.15 1.98
CA LEU A 78 -3.94 -8.40 1.87
C LEU A 78 -5.01 -8.29 0.78
N PHE A 79 -5.70 -7.15 0.68
CA PHE A 79 -6.66 -6.91 -0.38
C PHE A 79 -6.00 -6.86 -1.78
N ILE A 80 -4.85 -6.22 -1.91
CA ILE A 80 -4.08 -6.20 -3.17
C ILE A 80 -3.61 -7.61 -3.55
N GLN A 81 -3.14 -8.41 -2.58
CA GLN A 81 -2.77 -9.80 -2.82
C GLN A 81 -3.97 -10.64 -3.28
N PHE A 82 -5.13 -10.46 -2.63
CA PHE A 82 -6.37 -11.10 -3.06
C PHE A 82 -6.71 -10.78 -4.52
N LEU A 83 -6.69 -9.50 -4.91
CA LEU A 83 -6.89 -9.09 -6.30
C LEU A 83 -5.86 -9.71 -7.25
N SER A 84 -4.59 -9.78 -6.83
CA SER A 84 -3.52 -10.40 -7.62
C SER A 84 -3.77 -11.89 -7.86
N TYR A 85 -4.23 -12.61 -6.83
CA TYR A 85 -4.62 -14.01 -6.96
C TYR A 85 -5.84 -14.18 -7.87
N VAL A 86 -6.85 -13.31 -7.73
CA VAL A 86 -8.02 -13.36 -8.61
C VAL A 86 -7.63 -13.17 -10.07
N LEU A 87 -6.78 -12.18 -10.37
CA LEU A 87 -6.27 -11.95 -11.71
C LEU A 87 -5.44 -13.13 -12.24
N THR A 88 -4.63 -13.75 -11.39
CA THR A 88 -3.74 -14.85 -11.79
C THR A 88 -4.47 -16.18 -12.00
N ILE A 89 -5.41 -16.51 -11.11
CA ILE A 89 -6.10 -17.81 -11.12
C ILE A 89 -7.28 -17.79 -12.09
N TYR A 90 -8.08 -16.72 -12.09
CA TYR A 90 -9.32 -16.68 -12.86
C TYR A 90 -9.21 -15.89 -14.16
N VAL A 91 -8.42 -14.81 -14.22
CA VAL A 91 -8.38 -13.98 -15.43
C VAL A 91 -7.29 -14.48 -16.39
N PHE A 92 -6.06 -14.61 -15.93
CA PHE A 92 -4.91 -14.92 -16.78
C PHE A 92 -5.05 -16.18 -17.65
N PRO A 93 -5.57 -17.33 -17.15
CA PRO A 93 -5.70 -18.53 -17.97
C PRO A 93 -6.78 -18.43 -19.05
N ASN A 94 -7.81 -17.60 -18.81
CA ASN A 94 -8.94 -17.41 -19.71
C ASN A 94 -8.67 -16.34 -20.79
N VAL A 95 -7.54 -15.64 -20.70
CA VAL A 95 -7.16 -14.61 -21.65
C VAL A 95 -6.39 -15.24 -22.81
N PRO A 96 -6.82 -15.07 -24.08
CA PRO A 96 -6.09 -15.54 -25.25
C PRO A 96 -4.73 -14.83 -25.40
#